data_AF-A0A2P4NSQ7-F1
#
_entry.id   AF-A0A2P4NSQ7-F1
#
_cell.length_a   1.000
_cell.length_b   1.000
_cell.length_c   1.000
_cell.angle_alpha   90.00
_cell.angle_beta   90.00
_cell.angle_gamma   90.00
#
_symmetry.space_group_name_H-M   'P 1'
#
loop_
_entity.id
_entity.type
_entity.pdbx_description
1 polymer ?
#
loop_
_entity_poly.entity_id
_entity_poly.type
_entity_poly.pdbx_seq_one_letter_code
_entity_poly.pdbx_strand_id
1 'polypeptide(L)'
;MRLRKLALLLAVVGLVCLPAPVYLPALAEATSPPPQTSQSYRAETVSLANQSDVETIVSHHGRTVSISVHQVSHRYSAGEYRAPNETRETLEAAMRNGTARTAAAGARADLRAIARNNTYVHDAYGEREQYYRLSVEENGSLVTARNATLQRVANTTVERGAYSYERLSPEARETVDRVLRNSSDEDFGYRPRVNDAFVDRLPALVEKEGTLHSITVYGHVDDFGFGAALVVGLGAAGVGAVLILVGGVMYAVAWWRE
;
A
#
# COMPACT_ATOMS: atom_id res chain seq x y z
N MET A 1 1.82 11.19 63.12
CA MET A 1 1.41 9.85 62.58
C MET A 1 0.54 9.84 61.30
N ARG A 2 -0.64 10.48 61.20
CA ARG A 2 -1.48 10.45 59.96
C ARG A 2 -0.82 11.15 58.75
N LEU A 3 -0.13 12.27 58.96
CA LEU A 3 0.57 13.02 57.91
C LEU A 3 1.71 12.21 57.26
N ARG A 4 2.46 11.45 58.06
CA ARG A 4 3.55 10.59 57.58
C ARG A 4 3.04 9.46 56.68
N LYS A 5 1.91 8.85 57.03
CA LYS A 5 1.27 7.80 56.21
C LYS A 5 0.79 8.37 54.87
N LEU A 6 0.20 9.57 54.88
CA LEU A 6 -0.20 10.27 53.66
C LEU A 6 1.01 10.61 52.78
N ALA A 7 2.07 11.14 53.36
CA ALA A 7 3.32 11.47 52.65
C ALA A 7 3.98 10.24 52.01
N LEU A 8 4.02 9.12 52.73
CA LEU A 8 4.48 7.83 52.22
C LEU A 8 3.61 7.32 51.07
N LEU A 9 2.28 7.46 51.18
CA LEU A 9 1.36 7.06 50.11
C LEU A 9 1.58 7.90 48.84
N LEU A 10 1.78 9.21 48.97
CA LEU A 10 2.12 10.09 47.84
C LEU A 10 3.45 9.67 47.19
N ALA A 11 4.47 9.36 48.00
CA ALA A 11 5.76 8.91 47.48
C ALA A 11 5.67 7.56 46.76
N VAL A 12 4.92 6.60 47.29
CA VAL A 12 4.71 5.28 46.65
C VAL A 12 3.96 5.42 45.33
N VAL A 13 2.86 6.20 45.31
CA VAL A 13 2.11 6.46 44.07
C VAL A 13 3.00 7.16 43.05
N GLY A 14 3.78 8.15 43.49
CA GLY A 14 4.70 8.86 42.59
C GLY A 14 5.81 7.97 42.03
N LEU A 15 6.33 7.04 42.83
CA LEU A 15 7.33 6.05 42.39
C LEU A 15 6.77 5.12 41.30
N VAL A 16 5.50 4.72 41.42
CA VAL A 16 4.83 3.89 40.41
C VAL A 16 4.61 4.65 39.10
N CYS A 17 4.34 5.95 39.18
CA CYS A 17 4.11 6.78 38.00
C CYS A 17 5.38 7.15 37.23
N LEU A 18 6.56 7.17 37.87
CA LEU A 18 7.82 7.53 37.22
C LEU A 18 8.19 6.66 35.99
N PRO A 19 8.11 5.32 36.04
CA PRO A 19 8.39 4.47 34.88
C PRO A 19 7.23 4.39 33.87
N ALA A 20 6.16 5.18 34.00
CA ALA A 20 5.03 5.19 33.07
C ALA A 20 5.40 5.38 31.59
N PRO A 21 6.41 6.19 31.21
CA PRO A 21 6.88 6.28 29.83
C PRO A 21 7.43 4.98 29.26
N VAL A 22 7.77 3.99 30.10
CA VAL A 22 8.30 2.70 29.68
C VAL A 22 7.18 1.66 29.58
N TYR A 23 6.37 1.51 30.64
CA TYR A 23 5.38 0.42 30.68
C TYR A 23 4.06 0.74 29.97
N LEU A 24 3.65 2.02 29.86
CA LEU A 24 2.40 2.35 29.15
C LEU A 24 2.50 2.16 27.63
N PRO A 25 3.61 2.51 26.95
CA PRO A 25 3.79 2.14 25.55
C PRO A 25 3.81 0.63 25.34
N ALA A 26 4.49 -0.13 26.21
CA ALA A 26 4.52 -1.59 26.13
C ALA A 26 3.14 -2.23 26.33
N LEU A 27 2.34 -1.72 27.27
CA LEU A 27 0.96 -2.16 27.47
C LEU A 27 0.08 -1.77 26.27
N ALA A 28 0.27 -0.58 25.72
CA ALA A 28 -0.45 -0.14 24.55
C ALA A 28 -0.13 -1.04 23.36
N GLU A 29 1.13 -1.37 23.12
CA GLU A 29 1.54 -2.29 22.06
C GLU A 29 0.94 -3.69 22.24
N ALA A 30 0.92 -4.21 23.48
CA ALA A 30 0.36 -5.53 23.79
C ALA A 30 -1.17 -5.61 23.69
N THR A 31 -1.88 -4.48 23.77
CA THR A 31 -3.36 -4.44 23.78
C THR A 31 -3.95 -3.73 22.56
N SER A 32 -3.11 -3.12 21.72
CA SER A 32 -3.55 -2.43 20.52
C SER A 32 -4.05 -3.42 19.47
N PRO A 33 -5.06 -3.02 18.68
CA PRO A 33 -5.39 -3.77 17.48
C PRO A 33 -4.17 -3.84 16.55
N PRO A 34 -4.12 -4.82 15.63
CA PRO A 34 -3.06 -4.92 14.64
C PRO A 34 -2.83 -3.59 13.92
N PRO A 35 -1.58 -3.27 13.58
CA PRO A 35 -1.24 -1.97 13.01
C PRO A 35 -1.99 -1.77 11.69
N GLN A 36 -2.33 -0.50 11.43
CA GLN A 36 -2.86 -0.10 10.13
C GLN A 36 -1.74 -0.06 9.09
N THR A 37 -2.10 -0.29 7.85
CA THR A 37 -1.20 -0.07 6.71
C THR A 37 -0.76 1.40 6.67
N SER A 38 0.44 1.66 6.14
CA SER A 38 0.92 3.03 5.91
C SER A 38 0.19 3.71 4.75
N GLN A 39 -0.52 2.95 3.92
CA GLN A 39 -1.31 3.46 2.81
C GLN A 39 -2.77 3.64 3.24
N SER A 40 -3.37 4.75 2.84
CA SER A 40 -4.82 4.90 2.84
C SER A 40 -5.37 4.68 1.45
N TYR A 41 -6.55 4.08 1.37
CA TYR A 41 -7.20 3.73 0.12
C TYR A 41 -8.52 4.47 -0.04
N ARG A 42 -8.80 4.87 -1.28
CA ARG A 42 -10.08 5.44 -1.70
C ARG A 42 -10.56 4.68 -2.92
N ALA A 43 -11.87 4.63 -3.09
CA ALA A 43 -12.53 4.03 -4.23
C ALA A 43 -13.29 5.08 -5.02
N GLU A 44 -13.14 5.05 -6.33
CA GLU A 44 -13.92 5.86 -7.27
C GLU A 44 -14.72 4.94 -8.18
N THR A 45 -15.97 5.32 -8.49
CA THR A 45 -16.75 4.60 -9.50
C THR A 45 -16.22 4.96 -10.88
N VAL A 46 -15.93 3.95 -11.69
CA VAL A 46 -15.37 4.11 -13.03
C VAL A 46 -16.21 3.34 -14.04
N SER A 47 -16.33 3.85 -15.27
CA SER A 47 -17.09 3.22 -16.34
C SER A 47 -16.28 3.07 -17.62
N LEU A 48 -16.31 1.88 -18.23
CA LEU A 48 -15.73 1.65 -19.56
C LEU A 48 -16.44 2.44 -20.68
N ALA A 49 -17.61 3.03 -20.40
CA ALA A 49 -18.32 3.89 -21.36
C ALA A 49 -17.85 5.35 -21.32
N ASN A 50 -17.06 5.75 -20.32
CA ASN A 50 -16.53 7.09 -20.15
C ASN A 50 -15.03 7.12 -20.48
N GLN A 51 -14.63 7.96 -21.44
CA GLN A 51 -13.24 8.04 -21.89
C GLN A 51 -12.27 8.47 -20.79
N SER A 52 -12.67 9.37 -19.89
CA SER A 52 -11.83 9.79 -18.76
C SER A 52 -11.59 8.63 -17.80
N ASP A 53 -12.61 7.82 -17.54
CA ASP A 53 -12.52 6.66 -16.66
C ASP A 53 -11.68 5.53 -17.28
N VAL A 54 -11.74 5.38 -18.61
CA VAL A 54 -10.87 4.47 -19.36
C VAL A 54 -9.40 4.81 -19.15
N GLU A 55 -9.04 6.10 -19.19
CA GLU A 55 -7.69 6.58 -18.90
C GLU A 55 -7.30 6.31 -17.44
N THR A 56 -8.19 6.60 -16.50
CA THR A 56 -8.01 6.31 -15.07
C THR A 56 -7.76 4.81 -14.81
N ILE A 57 -8.57 3.93 -15.42
CA ILE A 57 -8.42 2.47 -15.29
C ILE A 57 -7.05 2.02 -15.79
N VAL A 58 -6.63 2.47 -16.98
CA VAL A 58 -5.34 2.07 -17.56
C VAL A 58 -4.17 2.62 -16.74
N SER A 59 -4.24 3.88 -16.30
CA SER A 59 -3.20 4.51 -15.48
C SER A 59 -2.99 3.78 -14.15
N HIS A 60 -4.08 3.49 -13.43
CA HIS A 60 -3.99 2.89 -12.11
C HIS A 60 -3.78 1.37 -12.13
N HIS A 61 -4.41 0.66 -13.08
CA HIS A 61 -4.51 -0.80 -13.05
C HIS A 61 -3.94 -1.49 -14.30
N GLY A 62 -3.57 -0.74 -15.35
CA GLY A 62 -3.11 -1.29 -16.64
C GLY A 62 -1.82 -2.10 -16.55
N ARG A 63 -1.03 -1.92 -15.47
CA ARG A 63 0.18 -2.73 -15.18
C ARG A 63 -0.12 -4.21 -14.93
N THR A 64 -1.37 -4.57 -14.66
CA THR A 64 -1.78 -5.98 -14.51
C THR A 64 -1.74 -6.75 -15.83
N VAL A 65 -1.85 -6.05 -16.96
CA VAL A 65 -1.92 -6.66 -18.31
C VAL A 65 -0.86 -6.12 -19.26
N SER A 66 -0.07 -5.14 -18.84
CA SER A 66 0.91 -4.46 -19.66
C SER A 66 2.24 -4.27 -18.95
N ILE A 67 3.31 -4.25 -19.75
CA ILE A 67 4.66 -3.92 -19.30
C ILE A 67 5.19 -2.73 -20.12
N SER A 68 5.87 -1.81 -19.44
CA SER A 68 6.64 -0.78 -20.13
C SER A 68 7.96 -1.39 -20.61
N VAL A 69 8.39 -1.04 -21.83
CA VAL A 69 9.73 -1.39 -22.32
C VAL A 69 10.84 -0.94 -21.35
N HIS A 70 10.63 0.16 -20.64
CA HIS A 70 11.58 0.70 -19.66
C HIS A 70 11.64 -0.13 -18.37
N GLN A 71 10.55 -0.80 -18.01
CA GLN A 71 10.52 -1.70 -16.85
C GLN A 71 11.36 -2.96 -17.08
N VAL A 72 11.68 -3.32 -18.33
CA VAL A 72 12.59 -4.43 -18.63
C VAL A 72 13.97 -4.20 -18.00
N SER A 73 14.48 -2.97 -18.06
CA SER A 73 15.75 -2.59 -17.42
C SER A 73 15.68 -2.61 -15.90
N HIS A 74 14.58 -2.17 -15.30
CA HIS A 74 14.40 -2.24 -13.84
C HIS A 74 14.35 -3.67 -13.33
N ARG A 75 13.62 -4.55 -14.01
CA ARG A 75 13.49 -5.97 -13.67
C ARG A 75 14.80 -6.74 -13.91
N TYR A 76 15.63 -6.29 -14.85
CA TYR A 76 17.00 -6.79 -14.97
C TYR A 76 17.84 -6.53 -13.73
N SER A 77 17.77 -5.34 -13.15
CA SER A 77 18.49 -5.05 -11.90
C SER A 77 18.03 -5.96 -10.74
N ALA A 78 16.81 -6.49 -10.81
CA ALA A 78 16.27 -7.50 -9.91
C ALA A 78 16.57 -8.96 -10.32
N GLY A 79 17.28 -9.19 -11.42
CA GLY A 79 17.67 -10.51 -11.93
C GLY A 79 16.55 -11.28 -12.66
N GLU A 80 15.43 -10.64 -13.01
CA GLU A 80 14.28 -11.32 -13.64
C GLU A 80 14.50 -11.67 -15.12
N TYR A 81 15.36 -10.93 -15.83
CA TYR A 81 15.60 -11.07 -17.27
C TYR A 81 17.07 -11.38 -17.59
N ARG A 82 17.27 -12.27 -18.57
CA ARG A 82 18.58 -12.83 -18.93
C ARG A 82 19.34 -11.97 -19.93
N ALA A 83 18.64 -11.31 -20.85
CA ALA A 83 19.20 -10.46 -21.90
C ALA A 83 18.29 -9.23 -22.10
N PRO A 84 18.31 -8.29 -21.14
CA PRO A 84 17.35 -7.18 -21.10
C PRO A 84 17.53 -6.18 -22.22
N ASN A 85 18.78 -5.91 -22.64
CA ASN A 85 19.06 -4.93 -23.69
C ASN A 85 18.53 -5.44 -25.03
N GLU A 86 18.84 -6.69 -25.38
CA GLU A 86 18.35 -7.36 -26.59
C GLU A 86 16.84 -7.54 -26.56
N THR A 87 16.25 -7.81 -25.38
CA THR A 87 14.80 -7.88 -25.20
C THR A 87 14.15 -6.53 -25.46
N ARG A 88 14.70 -5.47 -24.86
CA ARG A 88 14.24 -4.08 -25.03
C ARG A 88 14.32 -3.66 -26.48
N GLU A 89 15.46 -3.85 -27.12
CA GLU A 89 15.66 -3.54 -28.54
C GLU A 89 14.70 -4.30 -29.45
N THR A 90 14.44 -5.58 -29.16
CA THR A 90 13.48 -6.38 -29.95
C THR A 90 12.05 -5.85 -29.78
N LEU A 91 11.64 -5.48 -28.56
CA LEU A 91 10.32 -4.89 -28.32
C LEU A 91 10.19 -3.51 -28.99
N GLU A 92 11.19 -2.64 -28.88
CA GLU A 92 11.21 -1.32 -29.55
C GLU A 92 11.16 -1.46 -31.07
N ALA A 93 11.93 -2.37 -31.65
CA ALA A 93 11.89 -2.66 -33.07
C ALA A 93 10.53 -3.19 -33.50
N ALA A 94 9.90 -4.06 -32.70
CA ALA A 94 8.56 -4.57 -33.01
C ALA A 94 7.49 -3.47 -32.92
N MET A 95 7.55 -2.59 -31.91
CA MET A 95 6.61 -1.45 -31.79
C MET A 95 6.76 -0.48 -32.97
N ARG A 96 7.99 -0.22 -33.41
CA ARG A 96 8.28 0.68 -34.53
C ARG A 96 7.89 0.09 -35.89
N ASN A 97 8.22 -1.18 -36.13
CA ASN A 97 8.11 -1.83 -37.45
C ASN A 97 6.92 -2.79 -37.56
N GLY A 98 6.14 -2.97 -36.49
CA GLY A 98 5.08 -3.97 -36.35
C GLY A 98 5.58 -5.39 -36.02
N THR A 99 6.81 -5.74 -36.43
CA THR A 99 7.44 -7.03 -36.13
C THR A 99 8.95 -6.90 -35.92
N ALA A 100 9.53 -7.79 -35.12
CA ALA A 100 10.97 -7.93 -34.96
C ALA A 100 11.36 -9.38 -34.69
N ARG A 101 12.61 -9.74 -35.01
CA ARG A 101 13.17 -11.05 -34.73
C ARG A 101 14.43 -10.95 -33.89
N THR A 102 14.67 -11.97 -33.06
CA THR A 102 15.90 -12.09 -32.27
C THR A 102 16.51 -13.50 -32.31
N ALA A 103 17.84 -13.54 -32.41
CA ALA A 103 18.63 -14.76 -32.32
C ALA A 103 19.09 -15.06 -30.88
N ALA A 104 19.06 -14.06 -29.99
CA ALA A 104 19.61 -14.18 -28.64
C ALA A 104 18.76 -15.11 -27.77
N ALA A 105 19.35 -16.20 -27.28
CA ALA A 105 18.64 -17.20 -26.48
C ALA A 105 18.07 -16.62 -25.17
N GLY A 106 18.78 -15.66 -24.55
CA GLY A 106 18.29 -14.93 -23.39
C GLY A 106 17.03 -14.13 -23.71
N ALA A 107 17.06 -13.34 -24.78
CA ALA A 107 15.93 -12.51 -25.17
C ALA A 107 14.69 -13.35 -25.53
N ARG A 108 14.88 -14.48 -26.21
CA ARG A 108 13.78 -15.42 -26.50
C ARG A 108 13.14 -15.97 -25.22
N ALA A 109 13.91 -16.20 -24.16
CA ALA A 109 13.37 -16.64 -22.88
C ALA A 109 12.58 -15.51 -22.19
N ASP A 110 13.14 -14.30 -22.18
CA ASP A 110 12.54 -13.11 -21.56
C ASP A 110 11.24 -12.71 -22.27
N LEU A 111 11.24 -12.66 -23.61
CA LEU A 111 10.05 -12.37 -24.43
C LEU A 111 8.91 -13.37 -24.20
N ARG A 112 9.24 -14.66 -24.04
CA ARG A 112 8.24 -15.68 -23.67
C ARG A 112 7.71 -15.45 -22.26
N ALA A 113 8.55 -15.05 -21.31
CA ALA A 113 8.10 -14.72 -19.96
C ALA A 113 7.19 -13.49 -19.95
N ILE A 114 7.57 -12.45 -20.70
CA ILE A 114 6.77 -11.24 -20.88
C ILE A 114 5.40 -11.59 -21.48
N ALA A 115 5.35 -12.35 -22.58
CA ALA A 115 4.11 -12.71 -23.26
C ALA A 115 3.19 -13.63 -22.44
N ARG A 116 3.72 -14.39 -21.48
CA ARG A 116 2.89 -15.18 -20.54
C ARG A 116 2.14 -14.29 -19.56
N ASN A 117 2.80 -13.23 -19.08
CA ASN A 117 2.28 -12.40 -18.00
C ASN A 117 1.59 -11.13 -18.51
N ASN A 118 1.95 -10.65 -19.71
CA ASN A 118 1.49 -9.39 -20.26
C ASN A 118 0.87 -9.60 -21.64
N THR A 119 -0.27 -8.96 -21.85
CA THR A 119 -0.96 -8.92 -23.14
C THR A 119 -0.50 -7.73 -23.98
N TYR A 120 -0.08 -6.65 -23.32
CA TYR A 120 0.35 -5.42 -23.97
C TYR A 120 1.77 -5.03 -23.59
N VAL A 121 2.41 -4.31 -24.50
CA VAL A 121 3.65 -3.57 -24.26
C VAL A 121 3.39 -2.10 -24.59
N HIS A 122 3.99 -1.19 -23.84
CA HIS A 122 3.89 0.24 -24.12
C HIS A 122 5.23 0.93 -23.92
N ASP A 123 5.35 2.11 -24.51
CA ASP A 123 6.44 3.03 -24.26
C ASP A 123 5.98 4.11 -23.27
N ALA A 124 6.55 4.11 -22.06
CA ALA A 124 6.23 5.05 -21.01
C ALA A 124 6.89 6.43 -21.18
N TYR A 125 7.89 6.55 -22.07
CA TYR A 125 8.61 7.81 -22.34
C TYR A 125 8.52 8.24 -23.80
N GLY A 126 7.68 7.57 -24.60
CA GLY A 126 7.36 8.02 -25.94
C GLY A 126 6.62 9.36 -25.93
N GLU A 127 6.65 10.08 -27.05
CA GLU A 127 5.93 11.37 -27.20
C GLU A 127 4.43 11.26 -26.90
N ARG A 128 3.88 10.06 -27.08
CA ARG A 128 2.52 9.68 -26.68
C ARG A 128 2.57 8.27 -26.12
N GLU A 129 1.89 8.04 -25.00
CA GLU A 129 1.74 6.69 -24.45
C GLU A 129 0.91 5.84 -25.42
N GLN A 130 1.58 4.92 -26.11
CA GLN A 130 0.97 4.03 -27.10
C GLN A 130 1.10 2.59 -26.62
N TYR A 131 -0.03 1.89 -26.65
CA TYR A 131 -0.13 0.49 -26.28
C TYR A 131 -0.12 -0.37 -27.52
N TYR A 132 0.62 -1.48 -27.44
CA TYR A 132 0.71 -2.47 -28.49
C TYR A 132 0.34 -3.83 -27.93
N ARG A 133 -0.59 -4.52 -28.60
CA ARG A 133 -0.86 -5.93 -28.32
C ARG A 133 0.34 -6.75 -28.76
N LEU A 134 0.90 -7.49 -27.82
CA LEU A 134 2.08 -8.31 -28.02
C LEU A 134 1.69 -9.72 -28.47
N SER A 135 2.35 -10.24 -29.51
CA SER A 135 2.38 -11.67 -29.84
C SER A 135 3.83 -12.12 -29.90
N VAL A 136 4.14 -13.26 -29.30
CA VAL A 136 5.47 -13.87 -29.31
C VAL A 136 5.36 -15.29 -29.84
N GLU A 137 6.00 -15.53 -30.97
CA GLU A 137 5.90 -16.74 -31.77
C GLU A 137 7.31 -17.34 -31.98
N GLU A 138 7.38 -18.48 -32.69
CA GLU A 138 8.65 -19.15 -33.02
C GLU A 138 9.54 -19.38 -31.78
N ASN A 139 8.94 -19.83 -30.67
CA ASN A 139 9.65 -20.04 -29.41
C ASN A 139 10.40 -18.80 -28.88
N GLY A 140 9.84 -17.61 -29.09
CA GLY A 140 10.41 -16.35 -28.62
C GLY A 140 11.25 -15.60 -29.65
N SER A 141 11.46 -16.17 -30.85
CA SER A 141 12.31 -15.51 -31.87
C SER A 141 11.57 -14.52 -32.73
N LEU A 142 10.24 -14.57 -32.81
CA LEU A 142 9.42 -13.61 -33.55
C LEU A 142 8.50 -12.86 -32.59
N VAL A 143 8.56 -11.54 -32.65
CA VAL A 143 7.74 -10.63 -31.83
C VAL A 143 6.92 -9.77 -32.78
N THR A 144 5.61 -9.71 -32.56
CA THR A 144 4.70 -8.80 -33.26
C THR A 144 4.10 -7.84 -32.25
N ALA A 145 4.10 -6.54 -32.57
CA ALA A 145 3.46 -5.50 -31.77
C ALA A 145 2.45 -4.77 -32.66
N ARG A 146 1.16 -4.84 -32.30
CA ARG A 146 0.08 -4.19 -33.05
C ARG A 146 -0.57 -3.12 -32.21
N ASN A 147 -0.76 -1.92 -32.76
CA ASN A 147 -1.46 -0.83 -32.08
C ASN A 147 -2.77 -1.30 -31.43
N ALA A 148 -2.94 -0.96 -30.16
CA ALA A 148 -4.11 -1.21 -29.37
C ALA A 148 -4.69 0.12 -28.87
N THR A 149 -6.01 0.22 -28.87
CA THR A 149 -6.70 1.39 -28.29
C THR A 149 -6.68 1.30 -26.77
N LEU A 150 -6.68 2.44 -26.08
CA LEU A 150 -6.82 2.49 -24.62
C LEU A 150 -8.08 1.75 -24.15
N GLN A 151 -9.20 1.90 -24.87
CA GLN A 151 -10.42 1.14 -24.60
C GLN A 151 -10.18 -0.38 -24.53
N ARG A 152 -9.39 -0.93 -25.45
CA ARG A 152 -9.09 -2.35 -25.47
C ARG A 152 -8.22 -2.76 -24.29
N VAL A 153 -7.24 -1.93 -23.93
CA VAL A 153 -6.39 -2.15 -22.76
C VAL A 153 -7.23 -2.10 -21.48
N ALA A 154 -8.11 -1.11 -21.33
CA ALA A 154 -9.03 -0.99 -20.21
C ALA A 154 -9.96 -2.21 -20.10
N ASN A 155 -10.59 -2.63 -21.21
CA ASN A 155 -11.44 -3.82 -21.21
C ASN A 155 -10.67 -5.06 -20.75
N THR A 156 -9.46 -5.31 -21.28
CA THR A 156 -8.65 -6.45 -20.84
C THR A 156 -8.19 -6.33 -19.39
N THR A 157 -7.92 -5.10 -18.92
CA THR A 157 -7.56 -4.80 -17.52
C THR A 157 -8.70 -5.17 -16.59
N VAL A 158 -9.94 -4.79 -16.93
CA VAL A 158 -11.14 -5.16 -16.16
C VAL A 158 -11.38 -6.67 -16.23
N GLU A 159 -11.38 -7.26 -17.43
CA GLU A 159 -11.63 -8.69 -17.64
C GLU A 159 -10.66 -9.61 -16.88
N ARG A 160 -9.38 -9.23 -16.77
CA ARG A 160 -8.35 -10.05 -16.09
C ARG A 160 -8.08 -9.63 -14.64
N GLY A 161 -8.30 -8.36 -14.31
CA GLY A 161 -7.85 -7.76 -13.06
C GLY A 161 -8.96 -7.36 -12.09
N ALA A 162 -10.22 -7.28 -12.53
CA ALA A 162 -11.33 -6.94 -11.63
C ALA A 162 -11.72 -8.14 -10.75
N TYR A 163 -11.80 -7.89 -9.45
CA TYR A 163 -12.33 -8.84 -8.49
C TYR A 163 -13.85 -8.72 -8.44
N SER A 164 -14.55 -9.85 -8.60
CA SER A 164 -15.99 -9.90 -8.37
C SER A 164 -16.27 -9.90 -6.87
N TYR A 165 -16.95 -8.86 -6.37
CA TYR A 165 -17.29 -8.71 -4.96
C TYR A 165 -18.01 -9.95 -4.40
N GLU A 166 -18.90 -10.55 -5.20
CA GLU A 166 -19.66 -11.75 -4.83
C GLU A 166 -18.81 -13.03 -4.72
N ARG A 167 -17.55 -13.00 -5.15
CA ARG A 167 -16.61 -14.13 -4.97
C ARG A 167 -15.62 -13.91 -3.84
N LEU A 168 -15.62 -12.71 -3.23
CA LEU A 168 -14.79 -12.42 -2.08
C LEU A 168 -15.33 -13.13 -0.83
N SER A 169 -14.42 -13.51 0.08
CA SER A 169 -14.80 -14.00 1.41
C SER A 169 -15.55 -12.92 2.19
N PRO A 170 -16.35 -13.27 3.21
CA PRO A 170 -17.05 -12.29 4.04
C PRO A 170 -16.12 -11.23 4.63
N GLU A 171 -14.93 -11.61 5.07
CA GLU A 171 -13.93 -10.71 5.65
C GLU A 171 -13.33 -9.77 4.59
N ALA A 172 -13.05 -10.29 3.39
CA ALA A 172 -12.56 -9.48 2.27
C ALA A 172 -13.61 -8.46 1.80
N ARG A 173 -14.89 -8.87 1.76
CA ARG A 173 -16.03 -7.98 1.48
C ARG A 173 -16.13 -6.86 2.51
N GLU A 174 -15.95 -7.18 3.79
CA GLU A 174 -15.98 -6.18 4.86
C GLU A 174 -14.85 -5.14 4.70
N THR A 175 -13.64 -5.56 4.31
CA THR A 175 -12.55 -4.63 3.99
C THR A 175 -12.89 -3.73 2.81
N VAL A 176 -13.41 -4.29 1.72
CA VAL A 176 -13.84 -3.52 0.54
C VAL A 176 -14.96 -2.53 0.92
N ASP A 177 -15.96 -2.96 1.68
CA ASP A 177 -17.06 -2.11 2.13
C ASP A 177 -16.58 -0.96 3.02
N ARG A 178 -15.57 -1.21 3.86
CA ARG A 178 -14.93 -0.15 4.66
C ARG A 178 -14.20 0.86 3.78
N VAL A 179 -13.47 0.41 2.75
CA VAL A 179 -12.86 1.33 1.77
C VAL A 179 -13.94 2.16 1.08
N LEU A 180 -14.95 1.52 0.49
CA LEU A 180 -16.02 2.18 -0.24
C LEU A 180 -16.76 3.21 0.62
N ARG A 181 -17.08 2.88 1.89
CA ARG A 181 -17.81 3.76 2.79
C ARG A 181 -17.01 5.01 3.20
N ASN A 182 -15.69 4.89 3.33
CA ASN A 182 -14.80 6.00 3.69
C ASN A 182 -14.16 6.66 2.47
N SER A 183 -14.76 6.49 1.29
CA SER A 183 -14.31 7.10 0.04
C SER A 183 -15.04 8.42 -0.26
N SER A 184 -15.25 9.24 0.78
CA SER A 184 -15.83 10.58 0.65
C SER A 184 -14.73 11.60 0.31
N ASP A 185 -15.07 12.70 -0.37
CA ASP A 185 -14.08 13.72 -0.76
C ASP A 185 -13.40 14.43 0.41
N GLU A 186 -14.03 14.42 1.59
CA GLU A 186 -13.57 15.10 2.80
C GLU A 186 -12.66 14.25 3.69
N ASP A 187 -12.55 12.93 3.43
CA ASP A 187 -11.78 11.99 4.27
C ASP A 187 -10.40 11.63 3.69
N PHE A 188 -9.45 11.34 4.57
CA PHE A 188 -8.10 10.85 4.24
C PHE A 188 -8.05 9.42 3.65
N GLY A 189 -9.21 8.85 3.27
CA GLY A 189 -9.36 7.46 2.84
C GLY A 189 -9.35 6.46 4.00
N TYR A 190 -9.61 5.20 3.70
CA TYR A 190 -9.60 4.11 4.68
C TYR A 190 -8.21 3.47 4.79
N ARG A 191 -7.74 3.26 6.02
CA ARG A 191 -6.53 2.49 6.31
C ARG A 191 -6.90 1.11 6.88
N PRO A 192 -6.86 0.05 6.06
CA PRO A 192 -7.07 -1.29 6.57
C PRO A 192 -5.89 -1.72 7.47
N ARG A 193 -6.14 -2.69 8.34
CA ARG A 193 -5.09 -3.31 9.15
C ARG A 193 -4.24 -4.24 8.32
N VAL A 194 -2.98 -4.42 8.70
CA VAL A 194 -2.03 -5.29 7.96
C VAL A 194 -2.50 -6.74 7.83
N ASN A 195 -3.41 -7.19 8.70
CA ASN A 195 -3.97 -8.53 8.72
C ASN A 195 -5.44 -8.58 8.26
N ASP A 196 -6.04 -7.46 7.85
CA ASP A 196 -7.38 -7.48 7.26
C ASP A 196 -7.32 -8.29 5.95
N ALA A 197 -8.35 -9.09 5.70
CA ALA A 197 -8.44 -9.84 4.45
C ALA A 197 -8.48 -8.86 3.25
N PHE A 198 -7.89 -9.28 2.12
CA PHE A 198 -7.82 -8.53 0.85
C PHE A 198 -6.81 -7.38 0.79
N VAL A 199 -6.15 -7.04 1.90
CA VAL A 199 -5.17 -5.93 1.94
C VAL A 199 -3.97 -6.17 1.05
N ASP A 200 -3.53 -7.43 0.94
CA ASP A 200 -2.45 -7.87 0.05
C ASP A 200 -2.78 -7.68 -1.44
N ARG A 201 -4.05 -7.43 -1.77
CA ARG A 201 -4.53 -7.24 -3.15
C ARG A 201 -4.75 -5.78 -3.52
N LEU A 202 -4.66 -4.85 -2.58
CA LEU A 202 -4.83 -3.43 -2.84
C LEU A 202 -3.53 -2.82 -3.42
N PRO A 203 -3.61 -1.83 -4.32
CA PRO A 203 -4.81 -1.29 -4.98
C PRO A 203 -5.46 -2.29 -5.97
N ALA A 204 -6.78 -2.19 -6.17
CA ALA A 204 -7.55 -3.18 -6.93
C ALA A 204 -8.76 -2.58 -7.67
N LEU A 205 -9.20 -3.25 -8.73
CA LEU A 205 -10.53 -3.05 -9.32
C LEU A 205 -11.50 -4.05 -8.69
N VAL A 206 -12.67 -3.57 -8.25
CA VAL A 206 -13.72 -4.43 -7.69
C VAL A 206 -15.04 -4.14 -8.37
N GLU A 207 -15.68 -5.18 -8.89
CA GLU A 207 -17.04 -5.10 -9.44
C GLU A 207 -18.05 -5.50 -8.36
N LYS A 208 -18.91 -4.55 -7.97
CA LYS A 208 -19.98 -4.73 -6.98
C LYS A 208 -21.30 -4.29 -7.60
N GLU A 209 -22.29 -5.19 -7.61
CA GLU A 209 -23.65 -4.89 -8.11
C GLU A 209 -23.67 -4.31 -9.55
N GLY A 210 -22.75 -4.76 -10.41
CA GLY A 210 -22.60 -4.27 -11.79
C GLY A 210 -21.94 -2.88 -11.91
N THR A 211 -21.48 -2.31 -10.80
CA THR A 211 -20.70 -1.08 -10.75
C THR A 211 -19.22 -1.42 -10.53
N LEU A 212 -18.34 -0.82 -11.34
CA LEU A 212 -16.90 -1.00 -11.21
C LEU A 212 -16.31 0.09 -10.32
N HIS A 213 -15.60 -0.33 -9.28
CA HIS A 213 -14.91 0.55 -8.35
C HIS A 213 -13.39 0.41 -8.51
N SER A 214 -12.71 1.52 -8.77
CA SER A 214 -11.26 1.61 -8.78
C SER A 214 -10.78 1.99 -7.39
N ILE A 215 -10.22 1.04 -6.66
CA ILE A 215 -9.58 1.27 -5.37
C ILE A 215 -8.11 1.62 -5.59
N THR A 216 -7.69 2.80 -5.16
CA THR A 216 -6.34 3.32 -5.32
C THR A 216 -5.75 3.78 -4.00
N VAL A 217 -4.43 3.93 -3.96
CA VAL A 217 -3.75 4.58 -2.84
C VAL A 217 -4.05 6.08 -2.93
N TYR A 218 -4.69 6.61 -1.89
CA TYR A 218 -5.04 8.02 -1.78
C TYR A 218 -3.96 8.81 -1.03
N GLY A 219 -3.38 8.21 0.01
CA GLY A 219 -2.41 8.86 0.87
C GLY A 219 -1.43 7.89 1.52
N HIS A 220 -0.35 8.46 2.04
CA HIS A 220 0.60 7.77 2.88
C HIS A 220 0.59 8.43 4.26
N VAL A 221 0.45 7.62 5.30
CA VAL A 221 0.63 8.05 6.68
C VAL A 221 1.95 7.49 7.16
N ASP A 222 2.91 8.37 7.37
CA ASP A 222 4.12 8.03 8.08
C ASP A 222 3.81 7.95 9.58
N ASP A 223 4.01 6.78 10.19
CA ASP A 223 3.90 6.60 11.66
C ASP A 223 5.10 7.22 12.40
N PHE A 224 5.58 8.39 11.98
CA PHE A 224 6.54 9.20 12.74
C PHE A 224 5.83 10.04 13.78
N GLY A 225 5.34 9.37 14.82
CA GLY A 225 4.82 10.03 16.01
C GLY A 225 5.22 9.23 17.24
N PHE A 226 5.82 9.88 18.24
CA PHE A 226 5.83 9.34 19.59
C PHE A 226 4.37 9.04 19.96
N GLY A 227 4.00 7.75 19.98
CA GLY A 227 2.59 7.34 20.08
C GLY A 227 1.89 7.99 21.28
N ALA A 228 0.58 8.18 21.20
CA ALA A 228 -0.22 8.82 22.26
C ALA A 228 0.06 8.21 23.66
N ALA A 229 0.36 6.91 23.73
CA ALA A 229 0.77 6.21 24.95
C ALA A 229 2.06 6.74 25.58
N LEU A 230 3.04 7.18 24.78
CA LEU A 230 4.26 7.81 25.30
C LEU A 230 3.97 9.19 25.89
N VAL A 231 3.14 9.99 25.22
CA VAL A 231 2.72 11.32 25.72
C VAL A 231 1.96 11.18 27.05
N VAL A 232 1.04 10.22 27.13
CA VAL A 232 0.34 9.88 28.37
C VAL A 232 1.32 9.40 29.45
N GLY A 233 2.30 8.57 29.06
CA GLY A 233 3.38 8.12 29.95
C GLY A 233 4.23 9.25 30.51
N LEU A 234 4.60 10.23 29.69
CA LEU A 234 5.32 11.43 30.12
C LEU A 234 4.48 12.29 31.08
N GLY A 235 3.18 12.44 30.79
CA GLY A 235 2.25 13.12 31.70
C GLY A 235 2.17 12.44 33.07
N ALA A 236 2.04 11.11 33.09
CA ALA A 236 2.03 10.34 34.32
C ALA A 236 3.35 10.44 35.10
N ALA A 237 4.51 10.39 34.43
CA ALA A 237 5.80 10.61 35.07
C ALA A 237 5.92 12.01 35.69
N GLY A 238 5.40 13.04 35.01
CA GLY A 238 5.35 14.40 35.53
C GLY A 238 4.54 14.50 36.83
N VAL A 239 3.35 13.88 36.86
CA VAL A 239 2.54 13.77 38.09
C VAL A 239 3.30 13.01 39.17
N GLY A 240 3.98 11.93 38.81
CA GLY A 240 4.77 11.14 39.75
C GLY A 240 5.89 11.93 40.42
N ALA A 241 6.62 12.75 39.65
CA ALA A 241 7.65 13.63 40.17
C ALA A 241 7.09 14.65 41.17
N VAL A 242 5.94 15.26 40.86
CA VAL A 242 5.26 16.21 41.78
C VAL A 242 4.84 15.52 43.08
N LEU A 243 4.29 14.31 43.00
CA LEU A 243 3.85 13.56 44.18
C LEU A 243 5.02 13.16 45.09
N ILE A 244 6.18 12.81 44.52
CA ILE A 244 7.40 12.54 45.28
C ILE A 244 7.91 13.80 45.96
N LEU A 245 7.94 14.94 45.26
CA LEU A 245 8.39 16.21 45.83
C LEU A 245 7.47 16.69 46.96
N VAL A 246 6.16 16.69 46.74
CA VAL A 246 5.17 17.08 47.76
C VAL A 246 5.20 16.11 48.94
N GLY A 247 5.26 14.79 48.68
CA GLY A 247 5.39 13.78 49.72
C GLY A 247 6.67 13.96 50.55
N GLY A 248 7.81 14.21 49.90
CA GLY A 248 9.09 14.47 50.56
C GLY A 248 9.06 15.72 51.43
N VAL A 249 8.52 16.84 50.93
CA VAL A 249 8.35 18.08 51.70
C VAL A 249 7.42 17.86 52.89
N MET A 250 6.27 17.21 52.69
CA MET A 250 5.33 16.90 53.78
C MET A 250 5.94 15.98 54.84
N TYR A 251 6.73 14.99 54.41
CA TYR A 251 7.42 14.08 55.32
C TYR A 251 8.49 14.82 56.14
N ALA A 252 9.29 15.68 55.52
CA ALA A 252 10.30 16.50 56.19
C ALA A 252 9.67 17.48 57.20
N VAL A 253 8.57 18.14 56.83
CA VAL A 253 7.82 19.03 57.74
C VAL A 253 7.20 18.27 58.92
N ALA A 254 6.66 17.08 58.66
CA ALA A 254 6.12 16.21 59.71
C ALA A 254 7.20 15.55 60.57
N TRP A 255 8.45 15.52 60.11
CA TRP A 255 9.60 15.13 60.92
C TRP A 255 10.02 16.30 61.83
N TRP A 256 10.19 17.49 61.27
CA TRP A 256 10.64 18.68 62.02
C TRP A 256 9.67 19.18 63.10
N ARG A 257 8.38 18.81 63.01
CA ARG A 257 7.32 19.21 63.95
C ARG A 257 7.01 18.19 65.05
N GLU A 258 7.60 16.99 64.97
CA GLU A 258 7.59 16.01 66.08
C GLU A 258 8.93 16.08 66.81
#